data_AF-U2ECF6-F1
#
_entry.id   AF-U2ECF6-F1
#
_cell.length_a   1.000
_cell.length_b   1.000
_cell.length_c   1.000
_cell.angle_alpha   90.00
_cell.angle_beta   90.00
_cell.angle_gamma   90.00
#
_symmetry.space_group_name_H-M   'P 1'
#
loop_
_entity.id
_entity.type
_entity.pdbx_description
1 polymer ?
#
loop_
_entity_poly.entity_id
_entity_poly.type
_entity_poly.pdbx_seq_one_letter_code
_entity_poly.pdbx_strand_id
1 'polypeptide(L)'
;MIDTYIIPKIGAITLEKLKPLHIQNFYKSCIEEFRLSGRSALYCHRILHTSLNQAIRWQLIKANPTNMVDKPRKSKPEMKVLDTHEVDMLLNRIKDLSLYMPVF
;
A
#
# COMPACT_ATOMS: atom_id res chain seq x y z
N MET A 1 8.69 3.75 4.38
CA MET A 1 7.30 3.36 4.78
C MET A 1 7.14 3.37 6.29
N ILE A 2 7.94 2.60 7.03
CA ILE A 2 7.84 2.55 8.49
C ILE A 2 8.27 3.90 9.09
N ASP A 3 9.49 4.34 8.82
CA ASP A 3 10.02 5.60 9.38
C ASP A 3 9.30 6.84 8.87
N THR A 4 8.80 6.76 7.64
CA THR A 4 8.17 7.88 6.94
C THR A 4 6.72 8.10 7.32
N TYR A 5 5.95 7.02 7.55
CA TYR A 5 4.50 7.10 7.69
C TYR A 5 4.02 6.54 9.03
N ILE A 6 4.50 5.36 9.43
CA ILE A 6 4.00 4.65 10.61
C ILE A 6 4.54 5.28 11.90
N ILE A 7 5.86 5.50 11.99
CA ILE A 7 6.49 6.08 13.20
C ILE A 7 5.93 7.48 13.53
N PRO A 8 5.81 8.42 12.58
CA PRO A 8 5.36 9.77 12.89
C PRO A 8 3.92 9.86 13.42
N LYS A 9 3.05 8.89 13.07
CA LYS A 9 1.62 8.92 13.43
C LYS A 9 1.27 7.96 14.57
N ILE A 10 1.91 6.80 14.65
CA ILE A 10 1.58 5.74 15.61
C ILE A 10 2.73 5.48 16.60
N GLY A 11 3.98 5.79 16.24
CA GLY A 11 5.15 5.44 17.04
C GLY A 11 5.19 6.07 18.44
N ALA A 12 4.53 7.21 18.65
CA ALA A 12 4.43 7.85 19.96
C ALA A 12 3.37 7.23 20.89
N ILE A 13 2.49 6.36 20.37
CA ILE A 13 1.39 5.76 21.12
C ILE A 13 1.86 4.43 21.71
N THR A 14 1.74 4.27 23.03
CA THR A 14 2.06 2.99 23.68
C THR A 14 1.11 1.89 23.21
N LEU A 15 1.60 0.65 23.13
CA LEU A 15 0.83 -0.50 22.63
C LEU A 15 -0.50 -0.68 23.38
N GLU A 16 -0.50 -0.48 24.69
CA GLU A 16 -1.69 -0.60 25.55
C GLU A 16 -2.77 0.45 25.24
N LYS A 17 -2.36 1.65 24.81
CA LYS A 17 -3.25 2.76 24.45
C LYS A 17 -3.64 2.74 22.98
N LEU A 18 -3.10 1.81 22.18
CA LEU A 18 -3.38 1.75 20.77
C LEU A 18 -4.82 1.26 20.53
N LYS A 19 -5.69 2.17 20.09
CA LYS A 19 -7.10 1.92 19.81
C LYS A 19 -7.37 1.85 18.30
N PRO A 20 -8.45 1.18 17.87
CA PRO A 20 -8.89 1.16 16.47
C PRO A 20 -9.00 2.55 15.85
N LEU A 21 -9.47 3.54 16.64
CA LEU A 21 -9.60 4.93 16.19
C LEU A 21 -8.27 5.56 15.76
N HIS A 22 -7.16 5.24 16.43
CA HIS A 22 -5.83 5.75 16.05
C HIS A 22 -5.40 5.19 14.68
N ILE A 23 -5.74 3.93 14.41
CA ILE A 23 -5.43 3.27 13.14
C ILE A 23 -6.30 3.82 12.02
N GLN A 24 -7.59 4.07 12.28
CA GLN A 24 -8.48 4.70 11.32
C GLN A 24 -8.00 6.11 10.94
N ASN A 25 -7.60 6.90 11.93
CA ASN A 25 -7.01 8.22 11.71
C ASN A 25 -5.71 8.13 10.92
N PHE A 26 -4.85 7.14 11.21
CA PHE A 26 -3.64 6.90 10.44
C PHE A 26 -3.95 6.58 8.96
N TYR A 27 -4.95 5.75 8.66
CA TYR A 27 -5.35 5.48 7.28
C TYR A 27 -5.90 6.72 6.58
N LYS A 28 -6.64 7.57 7.31
CA LYS A 28 -7.09 8.86 6.80
C LYS A 28 -5.89 9.76 6.43
N SER A 29 -4.91 9.89 7.32
CA SER A 29 -3.67 10.63 7.05
C SER A 29 -2.88 10.03 5.87
N CYS A 30 -2.86 8.71 5.70
CA CYS A 30 -2.23 8.07 4.55
C CYS A 30 -2.81 8.55 3.20
N ILE A 31 -4.12 8.76 3.16
CA ILE A 31 -4.83 9.15 1.93
C ILE A 31 -4.80 10.67 1.74
N GLU A 32 -5.11 11.43 2.79
CA GLU A 32 -5.29 12.88 2.70
C GLU A 32 -3.96 13.65 2.78
N GLU A 33 -3.12 13.32 3.76
CA GLU A 33 -1.85 14.05 4.01
C GLU A 33 -0.73 13.51 3.11
N PHE A 34 -0.51 12.20 3.13
CA PHE A 34 0.60 11.57 2.40
C PHE A 34 0.26 11.24 0.95
N ARG A 35 -1.00 11.42 0.52
CA ARG A 35 -1.50 11.14 -0.84
C ARG A 35 -1.06 9.77 -1.36
N LEU A 36 -1.05 8.77 -0.48
CA LEU A 36 -0.60 7.43 -0.83
C LEU A 36 -1.60 6.76 -1.77
N SER A 37 -1.08 6.02 -2.74
CA SER A 37 -1.90 5.13 -3.54
C SER A 37 -2.62 4.11 -2.65
N GLY A 38 -3.79 3.63 -3.06
CA GLY A 38 -4.51 2.59 -2.31
C GLY A 38 -3.67 1.32 -2.09
N ARG A 39 -2.72 1.02 -2.98
CA ARG A 39 -1.75 -0.08 -2.80
C ARG A 39 -0.78 0.21 -1.64
N SER A 40 -0.24 1.42 -1.58
CA SER A 40 0.71 1.82 -0.54
C SER A 40 0.06 1.90 0.84
N ALA A 41 -1.17 2.44 0.92
CA ALA A 41 -1.95 2.47 2.16
C ALA A 41 -2.28 1.04 2.64
N LEU A 42 -2.66 0.14 1.73
CA LEU A 42 -2.89 -1.27 2.06
C LEU A 42 -1.61 -1.97 2.55
N TYR A 43 -0.44 -1.60 2.01
CA TYR A 43 0.83 -2.14 2.49
C TYR A 43 1.14 -1.69 3.92
N CYS A 44 0.87 -0.42 4.26
CA CYS A 44 0.97 0.08 5.63
C CYS A 44 0.05 -0.70 6.58
N HIS A 45 -1.20 -0.94 6.17
CA HIS A 45 -2.14 -1.78 6.92
C HIS A 45 -1.58 -3.19 7.18
N ARG A 46 -1.00 -3.85 6.16
CA ARG A 46 -0.46 -5.21 6.28
C ARG A 46 0.73 -5.29 7.25
N ILE A 47 1.61 -4.29 7.22
CA ILE A 47 2.72 -4.21 8.16
C ILE A 47 2.17 -4.08 9.59
N LEU A 48 1.29 -3.10 9.84
CA LEU A 48 0.67 -2.89 11.15
C LEU A 48 -0.07 -4.14 11.66
N HIS A 49 -0.89 -4.76 10.80
CA HIS A 49 -1.66 -5.95 11.14
C HIS A 49 -0.74 -7.09 11.58
N THR A 50 0.34 -7.33 10.83
CA THR A 50 1.31 -8.40 11.11
C THR A 50 2.09 -8.13 12.40
N SER A 51 2.58 -6.91 12.59
CA SER A 51 3.29 -6.51 13.81
C SER A 51 2.41 -6.61 15.05
N LEU A 52 1.14 -6.22 14.96
CA LEU A 52 0.19 -6.32 16.10
C LEU A 52 -0.24 -7.76 16.37
N ASN A 53 -0.30 -8.62 15.35
CA ASN A 53 -0.45 -10.07 15.59
C ASN A 53 0.76 -10.66 16.32
N GLN A 54 1.98 -10.19 16.03
CA GLN A 54 3.16 -10.59 16.79
C GLN A 54 3.06 -10.12 18.26
N ALA A 55 2.55 -8.90 18.49
CA ALA A 55 2.32 -8.40 19.85
C ALA A 55 1.31 -9.26 20.63
N ILE A 56 0.27 -9.79 19.97
CA ILE A 56 -0.66 -10.74 20.59
C ILE A 56 0.04 -12.07 20.92
N ARG A 57 0.86 -12.60 20.00
CA ARG A 57 1.64 -13.82 20.27
C ARG A 57 2.56 -13.66 21.47
N TRP A 58 3.11 -12.47 21.66
CA TRP A 58 3.92 -12.12 22.83
C TRP A 58 3.09 -11.69 24.05
N GLN A 59 1.77 -11.80 24.00
CA GLN A 59 0.85 -11.44 25.07
C GLN A 59 0.95 -9.98 25.53
N LEU A 60 1.47 -9.07 24.69
CA LEU A 60 1.59 -7.64 25.00
C LEU A 60 0.24 -6.91 24.89
N ILE A 61 -0.66 -7.41 24.03
CA ILE A 61 -2.01 -6.90 23.84
C ILE A 61 -2.99 -8.08 23.68
N LYS A 62 -4.24 -7.87 24.09
CA LYS A 62 -5.28 -8.92 24.09
C LYS A 62 -5.90 -9.21 22.72
N ALA A 63 -5.95 -8.19 21.86
CA ALA A 63 -6.60 -8.28 20.55
C ALA A 63 -5.93 -7.34 19.57
N ASN A 64 -6.06 -7.63 18.26
CA ASN A 64 -5.47 -6.79 17.22
C ASN A 64 -6.41 -5.62 16.91
N PRO A 65 -6.03 -4.36 17.22
CA PRO A 65 -6.89 -3.21 16.95
C PRO A 65 -7.14 -2.99 15.46
N THR A 66 -6.29 -3.52 14.55
CA THR A 66 -6.51 -3.44 13.10
C THR A 66 -7.65 -4.32 12.59
N ASN A 67 -8.12 -5.30 13.36
CA ASN A 67 -9.26 -6.14 12.98
C ASN A 67 -10.61 -5.42 13.12
N MET A 68 -10.68 -4.36 13.94
CA MET A 68 -11.88 -3.55 14.14
C MET A 68 -11.88 -2.27 13.29
N VAL A 69 -11.07 -2.21 12.23
CA VAL A 69 -11.00 -1.06 11.32
C VAL A 69 -11.13 -1.53 9.89
N ASP A 70 -11.86 -0.75 9.07
CA ASP A 70 -11.96 -1.00 7.64
C ASP A 70 -10.60 -0.86 6.95
N LYS A 71 -10.32 -1.82 6.06
CA LYS A 71 -9.06 -1.86 5.32
C LYS A 71 -9.03 -0.74 4.27
N PRO A 72 -7.87 -0.09 4.04
CA PRO A 72 -7.73 0.88 2.96
C PRO A 72 -8.11 0.24 1.62
N ARG A 73 -9.03 0.88 0.88
CA ARG A 73 -9.54 0.33 -0.37
C ARG A 73 -8.42 0.31 -1.42
N LYS A 74 -8.18 -0.86 -2.03
CA LYS A 74 -7.27 -0.96 -3.16
C LYS A 74 -7.90 -0.20 -4.33
N SER A 75 -7.35 0.96 -4.67
CA SER A 75 -7.66 1.59 -5.96
C SER A 75 -7.23 0.60 -7.06
N LYS A 76 -8.15 0.29 -7.99
CA LYS A 76 -7.82 -0.45 -9.20
C LYS A 76 -7.35 0.61 -10.20
N PRO A 77 -6.02 0.81 -10.38
CA PRO A 77 -5.59 1.63 -11.51
C PRO A 77 -6.09 0.95 -12.77
N GLU A 78 -6.71 1.71 -13.66
CA GLU A 78 -7.00 1.21 -15.00
C GLU A 78 -5.68 0.86 -15.65
N MET A 79 -5.55 -0.41 -16.06
CA MET A 79 -4.39 -0.87 -16.78
C MET A 79 -4.48 -0.28 -18.18
N LYS A 80 -3.65 0.72 -18.47
CA LYS A 80 -3.47 1.20 -19.84
C LYS A 80 -2.75 0.11 -20.62
N VAL A 81 -3.50 -0.58 -21.47
CA VAL A 81 -2.96 -1.50 -22.47
C VAL A 81 -2.76 -0.68 -23.75
N LEU A 82 -1.66 -0.94 -24.46
CA LEU A 82 -1.43 -0.30 -25.75
C LEU A 82 -2.54 -0.72 -26.72
N ASP A 83 -3.17 0.25 -27.37
CA ASP A 83 -4.04 -0.05 -28.50
C ASP A 83 -3.22 -0.43 -29.75
N THR A 84 -3.87 -0.91 -30.80
CA THR A 84 -3.18 -1.34 -32.03
C THR A 84 -2.34 -0.24 -32.67
N HIS A 85 -2.77 1.01 -32.59
CA HIS A 85 -2.04 2.16 -33.14
C HIS A 85 -0.80 2.50 -32.29
N GLU A 86 -0.92 2.43 -30.97
CA GLU A 86 0.20 2.60 -30.06
C GLU A 86 1.23 1.47 -30.18
N VAL A 87 0.78 0.24 -30.44
CA VAL A 87 1.65 -0.90 -30.77
C VAL A 87 2.41 -0.65 -32.07
N ASP A 88 1.73 -0.21 -33.13
CA ASP A 88 2.39 0.09 -34.41
C ASP A 88 3.39 1.25 -34.28
N MET A 89 3.06 2.28 -33.51
CA MET A 89 4.01 3.36 -33.20
C MET A 89 5.23 2.86 -32.42
N LEU A 90 5.02 1.99 -31.42
CA LEU A 90 6.10 1.40 -30.65
C LEU A 90 7.00 0.55 -31.55
N LEU A 91 6.40 -0.36 -32.34
CA LEU A 91 7.10 -1.24 -33.27
C LEU A 91 7.90 -0.44 -34.30
N ASN A 92 7.33 0.63 -34.86
CA ASN A 92 8.04 1.48 -35.82
C ASN A 92 9.23 2.22 -35.18
N ARG A 93 9.15 2.64 -33.92
CA ARG A 93 10.26 3.31 -33.22
C ARG A 93 11.38 2.35 -32.81
N ILE A 94 11.08 1.07 -32.59
CA ILE A 94 12.08 0.07 -32.19
C ILE A 94 12.66 -0.73 -33.36
N LYS A 95 12.18 -0.51 -34.59
CA LYS A 95 12.67 -1.19 -35.82
C LYS A 95 14.18 -1.08 -36.02
N ASP A 96 14.79 0.03 -35.59
CA ASP A 96 16.22 0.28 -35.75
C ASP A 96 17.05 -0.17 -34.52
N LEU A 97 16.41 -0.66 -33.46
CA LEU A 97 17.11 -1.27 -32.32
C LEU A 97 17.29 -2.77 -32.56
N SER A 98 18.46 -3.32 -32.22
CA SER A 98 18.82 -4.74 -32.41
C SER A 98 17.96 -5.74 -31.60
N LEU A 99 16.89 -5.28 -30.96
CA LEU A 99 15.93 -6.05 -30.16
C LEU A 99 14.65 -6.39 -30.94
N TYR A 100 14.61 -6.13 -32.24
CA TYR A 100 13.49 -6.50 -33.10
C TYR A 100 13.47 -8.03 -33.33
N MET A 101 12.80 -8.77 -32.43
CA MET A 101 12.34 -10.13 -32.70
C MET A 101 10.83 -10.11 -32.95
N PRO A 102 10.38 -10.17 -34.22
CA PRO A 102 8.99 -10.45 -34.52
C PRO A 102 8.73 -11.93 -34.21
N VAL A 103 7.97 -12.20 -33.15
CA VAL A 103 7.44 -13.54 -32.88
C VAL A 103 6.07 -13.59 -33.54
N PHE A 104 5.98 -14.34 -34.64
CA PHE A 104 4.73 -14.68 -35.32
C PHE A 104 3.96 -15.73 -34.53
#